data_AF-A0A8S4N1M2-F1
#
_entry.id   AF-A0A8S4N1M2-F1
#
_cell.length_a   1.000
_cell.length_b   1.000
_cell.length_c   1.000
_cell.angle_alpha   90.00
_cell.angle_beta   90.00
_cell.angle_gamma   90.00
#
_symmetry.space_group_name_H-M   'P 1'
#
loop_
_entity.id
_entity.type
_entity.pdbx_description
1 polymer ?
#
loop_
_entity_poly.entity_id
_entity_poly.type
_entity_poly.pdbx_seq_one_letter_code
_entity_poly.pdbx_strand_id
1 'polypeptide(L)'
;MADIRLSFSIAMVAAVVLGELFSLIWYNLLFRRDYGERNLIMAILADVGLAFILNHIMGQHWSVRNIEDAVWLSIWLGCLYICLESPHHLWHQRDLTRFLIHALHKFGICFVMVFSLDYFKNY
;
A
#
# COMPACT_ATOMS: atom_id res chain seq x y z
N MET A 1 -20.58 4.01 -21.62
CA MET A 1 -19.13 4.26 -21.47
C MET A 1 -18.94 4.80 -20.07
N ALA A 2 -18.21 4.10 -19.21
CA ALA A 2 -17.92 4.59 -17.87
C ALA A 2 -16.84 5.67 -18.01
N ASP A 3 -17.24 6.94 -17.91
CA ASP A 3 -16.30 8.05 -17.89
C ASP A 3 -15.46 7.94 -16.62
N ILE A 4 -14.22 7.48 -16.76
CA ILE A 4 -13.24 7.52 -15.69
C ILE A 4 -12.84 8.98 -15.53
N ARG A 5 -13.58 9.74 -14.70
CA ARG A 5 -13.20 11.09 -14.30
C ARG A 5 -11.99 11.00 -13.37
N LEU A 6 -10.80 10.99 -13.97
CA LEU A 6 -9.51 11.07 -13.30
C LEU A 6 -9.31 12.49 -12.75
N SER A 7 -9.88 12.80 -11.59
CA SER A 7 -9.47 13.99 -10.83
C SER A 7 -8.45 13.56 -9.78
N PHE A 8 -7.22 14.10 -9.87
CA PHE A 8 -6.26 14.03 -8.77
C PHE A 8 -6.84 14.80 -7.59
N SER A 9 -7.37 14.08 -6.60
CA SER A 9 -7.86 14.68 -5.36
C SER A 9 -6.71 14.87 -4.37
N ILE A 10 -6.91 15.78 -3.42
CA ILE A 10 -5.99 15.98 -2.29
C ILE A 10 -5.80 14.66 -1.53
N ALA A 11 -6.83 13.83 -1.44
CA ALA A 11 -6.78 12.50 -0.84
C ALA A 11 -5.75 11.57 -1.50
N MET A 12 -5.64 11.60 -2.83
CA MET A 12 -4.66 10.79 -3.55
C MET A 12 -3.24 11.24 -3.28
N VAL A 13 -3.00 12.56 -3.23
CA VAL A 13 -1.68 13.11 -2.90
C VAL A 13 -1.30 12.74 -1.47
N ALA A 14 -2.22 12.90 -0.52
CA ALA A 14 -2.02 12.51 0.86
C ALA A 14 -1.72 11.01 1.01
N ALA A 15 -2.43 10.15 0.28
CA ALA A 15 -2.20 8.71 0.29
C ALA A 15 -0.79 8.34 -0.17
N VAL A 16 -0.30 8.94 -1.27
CA VAL A 16 1.07 8.70 -1.77
C VAL A 16 2.11 9.19 -0.76
N VAL A 17 1.94 10.41 -0.24
CA VAL A 17 2.89 10.98 0.74
C VAL A 17 2.95 10.16 2.02
N LEU A 18 1.80 9.73 2.54
CA LEU A 18 1.72 8.93 3.77
C LEU A 18 2.18 7.48 3.56
N GLY A 19 1.90 6.88 2.40
CA GLY A 19 2.41 5.55 2.02
C GLY A 19 3.94 5.53 1.94
N GLU A 20 4.53 6.57 1.34
CA GLU A 20 5.97 6.73 1.32
C GLU A 20 6.53 6.98 2.73
N LEU A 21 5.98 7.91 3.50
CA LEU A 21 6.38 8.18 4.89
C LEU A 21 6.35 6.92 5.76
N PHE A 22 5.30 6.11 5.63
CA PHE A 22 5.22 4.82 6.34
C PHE A 22 6.33 3.88 5.91
N SER A 23 6.56 3.76 4.60
CA SER A 23 7.68 2.97 4.07
C SER A 23 9.02 3.45 4.60
N LEU A 24 9.19 4.78 4.69
CA LEU A 24 10.40 5.38 5.18
C LEU A 24 10.67 4.98 6.65
N ILE A 25 9.66 5.15 7.49
CA ILE A 25 9.72 4.83 8.91
C ILE A 25 10.00 3.34 9.11
N TRP A 26 9.34 2.47 8.34
CA TRP A 26 9.47 1.02 8.43
C TRP A 26 10.92 0.55 8.20
N TYR A 27 11.54 0.97 7.09
CA TYR A 27 12.90 0.56 6.77
C TYR A 27 13.94 1.14 7.74
N ASN A 28 13.75 2.36 8.23
CA ASN A 28 14.62 2.95 9.25
C ASN A 28 14.57 2.19 10.59
N LEU A 29 13.38 1.76 11.02
CA LEU A 29 13.19 1.08 12.30
C LEU A 29 13.66 -0.38 12.28
N LEU A 30 13.33 -1.14 11.23
CA LEU A 30 13.48 -2.60 11.24
C LEU A 30 14.78 -3.09 10.59
N PHE A 31 15.31 -2.39 9.60
CA PHE A 31 16.44 -2.90 8.81
C PHE A 31 17.75 -2.16 9.04
N ARG A 32 17.75 -0.97 9.67
CA ARG A 32 18.95 -0.22 10.11
C ARG A 32 20.11 -0.17 9.08
N ARG A 33 19.80 -0.31 7.78
CA ARG A 33 20.78 -0.41 6.70
C ARG A 33 20.18 0.01 5.36
N ASP A 34 20.93 0.89 4.69
CA ASP A 34 20.91 1.35 3.31
C ASP A 34 19.55 1.52 2.61
N TYR A 35 18.92 2.64 2.97
CA TYR A 35 18.13 3.43 2.03
C TYR A 35 18.78 3.65 0.65
N GLY A 36 20.10 3.53 0.56
CA GLY A 36 20.89 3.83 -0.63
C GLY A 36 20.55 2.97 -1.86
N GLU A 37 19.90 1.81 -1.69
CA GLU A 37 19.51 0.94 -2.82
C GLU A 37 18.04 1.09 -3.26
N ARG A 38 17.20 1.82 -2.50
CA ARG A 38 15.79 1.99 -2.87
C ARG A 38 15.68 3.04 -3.98
N ASN A 39 15.23 2.60 -5.16
CA ASN A 39 14.89 3.52 -6.25
C ASN A 39 13.63 4.32 -5.89
N LEU A 40 13.83 5.45 -5.20
CA LEU A 40 12.78 6.31 -4.66
C LEU A 40 11.77 6.75 -5.72
N ILE A 41 12.23 7.00 -6.95
CA ILE A 41 11.37 7.38 -8.07
C ILE A 41 10.40 6.25 -8.40
N MET A 42 10.90 5.02 -8.52
CA MET A 42 10.05 3.86 -8.80
C MET A 42 9.07 3.58 -7.66
N ALA A 43 9.48 3.83 -6.41
CA ALA A 43 8.61 3.68 -5.27
C ALA A 43 7.44 4.67 -5.31
N ILE A 44 7.73 5.96 -5.53
CA ILE A 44 6.70 7.00 -5.68
C ILE A 44 5.75 6.66 -6.83
N LEU A 45 6.27 6.22 -7.98
CA LEU A 45 5.43 5.82 -9.12
C LEU A 45 4.53 4.63 -8.80
N ALA A 46 5.05 3.63 -8.05
CA ALA A 46 4.26 2.50 -7.60
C ALA A 46 3.16 2.94 -6.62
N ASP A 47 3.47 3.84 -5.69
CA ASP A 47 2.49 4.39 -4.74
C ASP A 47 1.42 5.22 -5.45
N VAL A 48 1.79 6.01 -6.47
CA VAL A 48 0.80 6.70 -7.32
C VAL A 48 -0.14 5.69 -7.99
N GLY A 49 0.40 4.66 -8.62
CA GLY A 49 -0.39 3.59 -9.25
C GLY A 49 -1.30 2.88 -8.25
N LEU A 50 -0.78 2.57 -7.06
CA LEU A 50 -1.54 1.94 -5.99
C LEU A 50 -2.67 2.85 -5.47
N ALA A 51 -2.41 4.15 -5.29
CA ALA A 51 -3.44 5.11 -4.89
C ALA A 51 -4.59 5.17 -5.91
N PHE A 52 -4.28 5.11 -7.21
CA PHE A 52 -5.30 5.03 -8.26
C PHE A 52 -6.14 3.76 -8.16
N ILE A 53 -5.49 2.61 -8.03
CA ILE A 53 -6.18 1.31 -7.93
C ILE A 53 -7.08 1.29 -6.71
N LEU A 54 -6.56 1.72 -5.55
CA LEU A 54 -7.32 1.75 -4.30
C LEU A 54 -8.51 2.71 -4.39
N ASN A 55 -8.31 3.92 -4.93
CA ASN A 55 -9.40 4.88 -5.10
C ASN A 55 -10.49 4.33 -6.02
N HIS A 56 -10.11 3.63 -7.09
CA HIS A 56 -11.07 2.97 -7.98
C HIS A 56 -11.83 1.86 -7.28
N ILE A 57 -11.13 0.96 -6.57
CA ILE A 57 -11.75 -0.12 -5.80
C ILE A 57 -12.72 0.46 -4.77
N MET A 58 -12.32 1.50 -4.03
CA MET A 58 -13.14 2.13 -3.00
C MET A 58 -14.39 2.81 -3.56
N GLY A 59 -14.27 3.41 -4.76
CA GLY A 59 -15.38 4.09 -5.42
C GLY A 59 -16.38 3.15 -6.10
N GLN A 60 -15.93 1.99 -6.60
CA GLN A 60 -16.75 1.13 -7.47
C GLN A 60 -17.10 -0.25 -6.88
N HIS A 61 -16.27 -0.77 -5.97
CA HIS A 61 -16.36 -2.17 -5.55
C HIS A 61 -16.42 -2.37 -4.04
N TRP A 62 -15.73 -1.55 -3.25
CA TRP A 62 -15.61 -1.72 -1.81
C TRP A 62 -15.66 -0.37 -1.08
N SER A 63 -16.87 0.11 -0.77
CA SER A 63 -17.03 1.35 -0.01
C SER A 63 -16.51 1.19 1.42
N VAL A 64 -15.42 1.89 1.73
CA VAL A 64 -14.87 1.98 3.09
C VAL A 64 -15.69 3.01 3.87
N ARG A 65 -16.26 2.61 5.00
CA ARG A 65 -17.05 3.49 5.88
C ARG A 65 -16.43 3.63 7.25
N ASN A 66 -15.77 2.57 7.71
CA ASN A 66 -15.11 2.51 9.00
C ASN A 66 -13.65 2.05 8.85
N ILE A 67 -12.85 2.26 9.89
CA ILE A 67 -11.47 1.77 9.98
C ILE A 67 -11.43 0.24 9.77
N GLU A 68 -12.43 -0.48 10.26
CA GLU A 68 -12.52 -1.94 10.08
C GLU A 68 -12.57 -2.34 8.60
N ASP A 69 -13.34 -1.64 7.77
CA ASP A 69 -13.42 -1.91 6.33
C ASP A 69 -12.07 -1.66 5.65
N ALA A 70 -11.34 -0.62 6.09
CA ALA A 70 -10.00 -0.31 5.61
C ALA A 70 -9.00 -1.41 5.97
N VAL A 71 -9.10 -1.95 7.19
CA VAL A 71 -8.30 -3.11 7.63
C VAL A 71 -8.62 -4.31 6.76
N TRP A 72 -9.89 -4.67 6.57
CA TRP A 72 -10.30 -5.83 5.77
C TRP A 72 -9.84 -5.73 4.31
N LEU A 73 -10.02 -4.58 3.66
CA LEU A 73 -9.54 -4.37 2.30
C LEU A 73 -8.03 -4.55 2.21
N SER A 74 -7.30 -4.03 3.19
CA SER A 74 -5.84 -4.13 3.25
C SER A 74 -5.37 -5.56 3.53
N ILE A 75 -6.09 -6.33 4.37
CA ILE A 75 -5.83 -7.75 4.60
C ILE A 75 -5.99 -8.53 3.30
N TRP A 76 -7.08 -8.30 2.55
CA TRP A 76 -7.31 -9.00 1.28
C TRP A 76 -6.22 -8.71 0.25
N LEU A 77 -5.80 -7.45 0.14
CA LEU A 77 -4.68 -7.06 -0.74
C LEU A 77 -3.35 -7.65 -0.26
N GLY A 78 -3.12 -7.72 1.06
CA GLY A 78 -1.98 -8.39 1.66
C GLY A 78 -1.95 -9.89 1.37
N CYS A 79 -3.09 -10.57 1.48
CA CYS A 79 -3.24 -11.98 1.11
C CYS A 79 -2.96 -12.19 -0.37
N LEU A 80 -3.45 -11.30 -1.25
CA LEU A 80 -3.17 -11.36 -2.68
C LEU A 80 -1.67 -11.23 -2.95
N TYR A 81 -0.99 -10.29 -2.29
CA TYR A 81 0.46 -10.18 -2.36
C TYR A 81 1.15 -11.46 -1.88
N ILE A 82 0.74 -12.01 -0.73
CA ILE A 82 1.29 -13.26 -0.20
C ILE A 82 1.13 -14.40 -1.20
N CYS A 83 -0.04 -14.57 -1.81
CA CYS A 83 -0.27 -15.63 -2.79
C CYS A 83 0.60 -15.48 -4.04
N LEU A 84 0.83 -14.25 -4.51
CA LEU A 84 1.66 -13.98 -5.69
C LEU A 84 3.15 -14.15 -5.39
N GLU A 85 3.60 -13.71 -4.22
CA GLU A 85 5.02 -13.62 -3.89
C GLU A 85 5.54 -14.89 -3.18
N SER A 86 4.68 -15.62 -2.44
CA SER A 86 5.04 -16.84 -1.70
C SER A 86 5.83 -17.88 -2.51
N PRO A 87 5.47 -18.21 -3.77
CA PRO A 87 6.21 -19.19 -4.57
C PRO A 87 7.69 -18.86 -4.78
N HIS A 88 8.06 -17.57 -4.69
CA HIS A 88 9.42 -17.09 -4.91
C HIS A 88 10.33 -17.20 -3.67
N HIS A 89 9.76 -17.45 -2.48
CA HIS A 89 10.50 -17.48 -1.20
C HIS A 89 10.57 -18.86 -0.54
N LEU A 90 10.19 -19.94 -1.24
CA LEU A 90 10.05 -21.29 -0.67
C LEU A 90 11.37 -22.02 -0.39
N TRP A 91 12.54 -21.45 -0.70
CA TRP A 91 13.79 -22.22 -0.72
C TRP A 91 14.65 -22.12 0.57
N HIS A 92 14.56 -21.06 1.38
CA HIS A 92 15.32 -20.95 2.65
C HIS A 92 14.52 -20.35 3.82
N GLN A 93 14.75 -20.84 5.05
CA GLN A 93 14.05 -20.35 6.26
C GLN A 93 14.32 -18.88 6.60
N ARG A 94 15.51 -18.34 6.27
CA ARG A 94 15.81 -16.90 6.42
C ARG A 94 15.00 -16.03 5.46
N ASP A 95 14.52 -16.60 4.35
CA ASP A 95 13.69 -15.90 3.37
C ASP A 95 12.24 -15.77 3.88
N LEU A 96 11.75 -16.76 4.65
CA LEU A 96 10.41 -16.71 5.22
C LEU A 96 10.22 -15.52 6.17
N THR A 97 11.16 -15.26 7.09
CA THR A 97 11.03 -14.12 8.02
C THR A 97 11.08 -12.79 7.28
N ARG A 98 11.95 -12.64 6.28
CA ARG A 98 12.02 -11.44 5.44
C ARG A 98 10.74 -11.26 4.64
N PHE A 99 10.24 -12.34 4.04
CA PHE A 99 8.98 -12.37 3.32
C PHE A 99 7.81 -11.91 4.20
N LEU A 100 7.69 -12.43 5.43
CA LEU A 100 6.64 -12.03 6.36
C LEU A 100 6.75 -10.55 6.74
N ILE A 101 7.96 -10.04 6.97
CA ILE A 101 8.17 -8.60 7.24
C ILE A 101 7.79 -7.76 6.03
N HIS A 102 8.11 -8.18 4.81
CA HIS A 102 7.70 -7.49 3.58
C HIS A 102 6.19 -7.56 3.37
N ALA A 103 5.55 -8.69 3.62
CA ALA A 103 4.10 -8.84 3.53
C ALA A 103 3.39 -7.90 4.53
N LEU A 104 3.88 -7.84 5.76
CA LEU A 104 3.35 -6.93 6.79
C LEU A 104 3.56 -5.45 6.42
N HIS A 105 4.71 -5.13 5.83
CA HIS A 105 4.99 -3.80 5.31
C HIS A 105 4.01 -3.41 4.19
N LYS A 106 3.76 -4.29 3.22
CA LYS A 106 2.79 -4.04 2.13
C LYS A 106 1.36 -3.90 2.65
N PHE A 107 0.98 -4.72 3.63
CA PHE A 107 -0.28 -4.54 4.35
C PHE A 107 -0.38 -3.15 4.99
N GLY A 108 0.66 -2.71 5.71
CA GLY A 108 0.71 -1.40 6.36
C GLY A 108 0.58 -0.23 5.37
N ILE A 109 1.28 -0.30 4.22
CA ILE A 109 1.13 0.69 3.15
C ILE A 109 -0.31 0.74 2.65
N CYS A 110 -0.89 -0.40 2.28
CA CYS A 110 -2.27 -0.46 1.81
C CYS A 110 -3.24 0.14 2.83
N PHE A 111 -3.07 -0.18 4.12
CA PHE A 111 -3.92 0.35 5.18
C PHE A 111 -3.81 1.87 5.31
N VAL A 112 -2.59 2.41 5.37
CA VAL A 112 -2.37 3.86 5.47
C VAL A 112 -2.95 4.58 4.25
N MET A 113 -2.78 4.03 3.05
CA MET A 113 -3.29 4.64 1.83
C MET A 113 -4.81 4.59 1.73
N VAL A 114 -5.44 3.46 2.05
CA VAL A 114 -6.90 3.32 2.09
C VAL A 114 -7.50 4.27 3.14
N PHE A 115 -6.90 4.33 4.32
CA PHE A 115 -7.33 5.24 5.38
C PHE A 115 -7.22 6.70 4.92
N SER A 116 -6.11 7.07 4.28
CA SER A 116 -5.89 8.43 3.76
C SER A 116 -6.91 8.80 2.69
N LEU A 117 -7.19 7.88 1.76
CA LEU A 117 -8.19 8.09 0.71
C LEU A 117 -9.57 8.32 1.30
N ASP A 118 -9.97 7.58 2.35
CA ASP A 118 -11.26 7.76 2.99
C ASP A 118 -11.34 9.04 3.84
N TYR A 119 -10.30 9.32 4.63
CA TYR A 119 -10.26 10.47 5.52
C TYR A 119 -10.25 11.80 4.77
N PHE A 120 -9.47 11.88 3.68
CA PHE A 120 -9.30 13.10 2.91
C PHE A 120 -10.27 13.23 1.73
N LYS A 121 -11.21 12.30 1.51
CA LYS A 121 -12.13 12.34 0.36
C LYS A 121 -13.00 13.60 0.27
N ASN A 122 -13.21 14.28 1.41
CA ASN A 122 -14.06 15.46 1.53
C ASN A 122 -13.28 16.79 1.62
N TYR A 123 -11.94 16.73 1.56
CA TYR A 123 -11.05 17.89 1.57
C TYR A 123 -10.54 18.18 0.15
#